data_AF-A0AAU3CKE5-F1
#
_entry.id   AF-A0AAU3CKE5-F1
#
_cell.length_a   1.000
_cell.length_b   1.000
_cell.length_c   1.000
_cell.angle_alpha   90.00
_cell.angle_beta   90.00
_cell.angle_gamma   90.00
#
_symmetry.space_group_name_H-M   'P 1'
#
loop_
_entity.id
_entity.type
_entity.pdbx_description
1 polymer ?
#
loop_
_entity_poly.entity_id
_entity_poly.type
_entity_poly.pdbx_seq_one_letter_code
_entity_poly.pdbx_strand_id
1 'polypeptide(L)'
;MAPATGPSDGRAAEARAPATVSVDPRSGVISIRLRHVAQELPDLALAQLICTAAEAQRTTDTGTGVDTDANANAATVTVKVTDARGRSAEGSDERCPDG
;
A
#
# COMPACT_ATOMS: atom_id res chain seq x y z
N MET A 1 -36.96 -26.54 -35.34
CA MET A 1 -36.71 -25.15 -34.88
C MET A 1 -35.80 -25.22 -33.67
N ALA A 2 -34.53 -24.83 -33.83
CA ALA A 2 -33.58 -24.67 -32.73
C ALA A 2 -33.46 -23.17 -32.43
N PRO A 3 -33.45 -22.73 -31.17
CA PRO A 3 -33.07 -21.36 -30.86
C PRO A 3 -31.55 -21.23 -30.94
N ALA A 4 -31.09 -20.37 -31.85
CA ALA A 4 -29.78 -19.76 -31.79
C ALA A 4 -29.80 -18.72 -30.66
N THR A 5 -28.87 -18.81 -29.72
CA THR A 5 -28.53 -17.71 -28.81
C THR A 5 -27.04 -17.49 -28.92
N GLY A 6 -26.69 -16.30 -29.40
CA GLY A 6 -25.33 -15.84 -29.67
C GLY A 6 -24.48 -15.65 -28.42
N PRO A 7 -23.27 -15.10 -28.60
CA PRO A 7 -22.18 -15.18 -27.66
C PRO A 7 -22.46 -14.31 -26.44
N SER A 8 -22.32 -14.87 -25.23
CA SER A 8 -22.29 -14.08 -24.02
C SER A 8 -21.05 -13.19 -24.03
N ASP A 9 -21.32 -11.94 -24.39
CA ASP A 9 -20.45 -10.78 -24.24
C ASP A 9 -19.79 -10.73 -22.86
N GLY A 10 -18.54 -10.28 -22.87
CA GLY A 10 -18.20 -9.21 -21.94
C GLY A 10 -17.89 -9.62 -20.51
N ARG A 11 -17.14 -10.70 -20.29
CA ARG A 11 -15.98 -10.51 -19.39
C ARG A 11 -14.91 -9.85 -20.21
N ALA A 12 -15.08 -8.55 -20.46
CA ALA A 12 -13.93 -7.68 -20.45
C ALA A 12 -13.22 -8.03 -19.16
N ALA A 13 -12.12 -8.77 -19.26
CA ALA A 13 -11.09 -8.69 -18.26
C ALA A 13 -10.84 -7.19 -18.19
N GLU A 14 -11.46 -6.54 -17.21
CA GLU A 14 -11.10 -5.20 -16.82
C GLU A 14 -9.62 -5.36 -16.59
N ALA A 15 -8.85 -4.96 -17.60
CA ALA A 15 -7.41 -5.03 -17.58
C ALA A 15 -7.10 -4.06 -16.46
N ARG A 16 -7.05 -4.59 -15.23
CA ARG A 16 -6.73 -3.88 -14.00
C ARG A 16 -5.55 -3.05 -14.43
N ALA A 17 -5.78 -1.74 -14.62
CA ALA A 17 -4.71 -0.87 -15.06
C ALA A 17 -3.57 -1.18 -14.10
N PRO A 18 -2.37 -1.55 -14.60
CA PRO A 18 -1.31 -2.04 -13.74
C PRO A 18 -1.13 -0.99 -12.66
N ALA A 19 -1.54 -1.33 -11.44
CA ALA A 19 -1.61 -0.32 -10.39
C ALA A 19 -0.20 0.27 -10.27
N THR A 20 -0.09 1.58 -10.50
CA THR A 20 1.18 2.30 -10.49
C THR A 20 1.90 2.07 -9.16
N VAL A 21 1.11 1.84 -8.10
CA VAL A 21 1.53 1.51 -6.75
C VAL A 21 0.78 0.25 -6.29
N SER A 22 1.50 -0.72 -5.72
CA SER A 22 0.88 -1.84 -4.97
C SER A 22 1.24 -1.73 -3.51
N VAL A 23 0.27 -1.93 -2.62
CA VAL A 23 0.45 -1.92 -1.17
C VAL A 23 0.03 -3.29 -0.63
N ASP A 24 0.92 -3.95 0.10
CA ASP A 24 0.69 -5.25 0.75
C ASP A 24 1.02 -5.10 2.24
N PRO A 25 0.02 -4.95 3.11
CA PRO A 25 0.23 -4.97 4.55
C PRO A 25 0.40 -6.43 4.99
N ARG A 26 1.66 -6.87 5.13
CA ARG A 26 1.96 -8.13 5.82
C ARG A 26 2.14 -7.82 7.29
N SER A 27 1.78 -8.77 8.16
CA SER A 27 1.90 -8.65 9.62
C SER A 27 3.29 -8.09 10.02
N GLY A 28 3.33 -6.77 10.29
CA GLY A 28 4.53 -6.02 10.71
C GLY A 28 5.25 -5.17 9.64
N VAL A 29 4.97 -5.32 8.34
CA VAL A 29 5.62 -4.50 7.28
C VAL A 29 4.65 -4.15 6.15
N ILE A 30 4.55 -2.85 5.84
CA ILE A 30 3.83 -2.32 4.70
C ILE A 30 4.75 -2.30 3.48
N SER A 31 4.47 -3.13 2.49
CA SER A 31 5.25 -3.17 1.24
C SER A 31 4.61 -2.30 0.16
N ILE A 32 5.29 -1.24 -0.25
CA ILE A 32 4.90 -0.34 -1.34
C ILE A 32 5.76 -0.66 -2.56
N ARG A 33 5.14 -0.97 -3.71
CA ARG A 33 5.84 -1.19 -4.98
C ARG A 33 5.47 -0.15 -6.00
N LEU A 34 6.44 0.66 -6.42
CA LEU A 34 6.29 1.68 -7.48
C LEU A 34 6.67 1.08 -8.83
N ARG A 35 5.72 0.99 -9.76
CA ARG A 35 5.95 0.34 -11.07
C ARG A 35 6.53 1.25 -12.14
N HIS A 36 6.44 2.56 -11.98
CA HIS A 36 6.84 3.54 -13.01
C HIS A 36 8.02 4.43 -12.58
N VAL A 37 8.37 4.43 -11.30
CA VAL A 37 9.52 5.18 -10.79
C VAL A 37 10.77 4.32 -10.96
N ALA A 38 11.52 4.58 -12.04
CA ALA A 38 12.78 3.90 -12.34
C ALA A 38 14.01 4.69 -11.86
N GLN A 39 13.83 5.95 -11.47
CA GLN A 39 14.89 6.76 -10.88
C GLN A 39 14.96 6.51 -9.37
N GLU A 40 16.09 6.88 -8.74
CA GLU A 40 16.15 6.87 -7.29
C GLU A 40 15.13 7.86 -6.72
N LEU A 41 14.42 7.42 -5.69
CA LEU A 41 13.54 8.29 -4.94
C LEU A 41 14.40 9.26 -4.14
N PRO A 42 14.20 10.58 -4.27
CA PRO A 42 14.80 11.53 -3.35
C PRO A 42 14.42 11.20 -1.90
N ASP A 43 15.33 11.43 -0.95
CA ASP A 43 15.11 11.10 0.46
C ASP A 43 13.81 11.71 1.02
N LEU A 44 13.48 12.94 0.62
CA LEU A 44 12.24 13.61 1.02
C LEU A 44 11.00 12.85 0.52
N ALA A 45 11.00 12.42 -0.75
CA ALA A 45 9.88 11.69 -1.34
C ALA A 45 9.72 10.30 -0.71
N LEU A 46 10.84 9.65 -0.41
CA LEU A 46 10.84 8.40 0.34
C LEU A 46 10.26 8.57 1.75
N ALA A 47 10.70 9.59 2.48
CA ALA A 47 10.18 9.90 3.81
C ALA A 47 8.67 10.21 3.78
N GLN A 48 8.20 10.96 2.80
CA GLN A 48 6.77 11.24 2.61
C GLN A 48 5.95 9.97 2.38
N LEU A 49 6.44 9.05 1.54
CA LEU A 49 5.78 7.77 1.29
C LEU A 49 5.69 6.91 2.56
N ILE A 50 6.79 6.83 3.32
CA ILE A 50 6.85 6.09 4.58
C ILE A 50 5.84 6.67 5.58
N CYS A 51 5.86 7.98 5.80
CA CYS A 51 4.98 8.61 6.79
C CYS A 51 3.50 8.56 6.42
N THR A 52 3.18 8.74 5.13
CA THR A 52 1.79 8.62 4.68
C THR A 52 1.25 7.20 4.85
N ALA A 53 2.07 6.19 4.55
CA ALA A 53 1.67 4.80 4.70
C ALA A 53 1.52 4.38 6.17
N ALA A 54 2.42 4.86 7.04
CA ALA A 54 2.29 4.69 8.48
C ALA A 54 1.01 5.32 9.04
N GLU A 55 0.71 6.54 8.64
CA GLU A 55 -0.51 7.23 9.09
C GLU A 55 -1.79 6.55 8.61
N ALA A 56 -1.80 6.06 7.36
CA ALA A 56 -2.92 5.29 6.83
C ALA A 56 -3.13 3.97 7.61
N GLN A 57 -2.04 3.32 8.04
CA GLN A 57 -2.11 2.13 8.88
C GLN A 57 -2.69 2.47 10.26
N ARG A 58 -2.20 3.53 10.93
CA ARG A 58 -2.75 4.00 12.21
C ARG A 58 -4.23 4.31 12.13
N THR A 59 -4.66 4.98 11.05
CA THR A 59 -6.07 5.28 10.80
C THR A 59 -6.90 4.00 10.66
N THR A 60 -6.36 2.98 9.99
CA THR A 60 -7.02 1.68 9.80
C THR A 60 -7.13 0.92 11.13
N ASP A 61 -6.05 0.88 11.91
CA ASP A 61 -6.02 0.20 13.21
C ASP A 61 -6.98 0.86 14.22
N THR A 62 -7.08 2.19 14.20
CA THR A 62 -7.99 2.96 15.07
C THR A 62 -9.46 2.86 14.61
N GLY A 63 -9.70 2.73 13.31
CA GLY A 63 -11.05 2.67 12.72
C GLY A 63 -11.79 1.34 12.92
N THR A 64 -11.10 0.28 13.34
CA THR A 64 -11.67 -1.07 13.49
C THR A 64 -12.10 -1.47 14.91
N GLY A 65 -11.93 -0.62 15.92
CA GLY A 65 -12.37 -0.96 17.28
C GLY A 65 -12.34 0.20 18.25
N VAL A 66 -13.51 0.56 18.77
CA VAL A 66 -13.66 1.24 20.06
C VAL A 66 -13.27 0.21 21.14
N ASP A 67 -11.99 -0.09 21.26
CA ASP A 67 -11.44 -0.85 22.37
C ASP A 67 -10.44 0.04 23.10
N THR A 68 -10.97 0.60 24.19
CA THR A 68 -10.32 1.40 25.23
C THR A 68 -9.25 0.60 26.00
N ASP A 69 -8.35 -0.06 25.28
CA ASP A 69 -7.11 -0.69 25.77
C ASP A 69 -5.95 -0.59 24.75
N ALA A 70 -6.02 0.37 23.82
CA ALA A 70 -5.00 0.57 22.78
C ALA A 70 -3.71 1.27 23.30
N ASN A 71 -3.28 0.97 24.52
CA ASN A 71 -1.98 1.39 25.07
C ASN A 71 -0.97 0.22 25.19
N ALA A 72 -1.22 -0.92 24.55
CA ALA A 72 -0.31 -2.06 24.60
C ALA A 72 0.30 -2.36 23.23
N ASN A 73 1.31 -1.55 22.87
CA ASN A 73 2.11 -1.55 21.64
C ASN A 73 1.50 -0.75 20.49
N ALA A 74 1.79 0.56 20.47
CA ALA A 74 2.01 1.25 19.21
C ALA A 74 3.18 0.55 18.50
N ALA A 75 2.88 -0.53 17.78
CA ALA A 75 3.88 -1.29 17.07
C ALA A 75 4.46 -0.39 15.99
N THR A 76 5.77 -0.17 16.02
CA THR A 76 6.49 0.58 14.99
C THR A 76 6.04 0.10 13.61
N VAL A 77 5.54 1.02 12.80
CA VAL A 77 5.07 0.69 11.45
C VAL A 77 6.27 0.73 10.53
N THR A 78 6.71 -0.46 10.09
CA THR A 78 7.78 -0.57 9.11
C THR A 78 7.21 -0.47 7.71
N VAL A 79 7.77 0.41 6.89
CA VAL A 79 7.38 0.60 5.49
C VAL A 79 8.56 0.32 4.58
N LYS A 80 8.37 -0.59 3.62
CA LYS A 80 9.34 -0.93 2.59
C LYS A 80 8.86 -0.42 1.24
N VAL A 81 9.62 0.48 0.63
CA VAL A 81 9.34 1.02 -0.70
C VAL A 81 10.28 0.38 -1.72
N THR A 82 9.72 -0.25 -2.74
CA THR A 82 10.44 -0.89 -3.86
C THR A 82 10.18 -0.13 -5.15
N ASP A 83 11.22 0.33 -5.83
CA ASP A 83 11.13 1.01 -7.12
C ASP A 83 10.95 0.04 -8.30
N ALA A 84 10.80 0.57 -9.51
CA ALA A 84 10.58 -0.22 -10.72
C ALA A 84 11.82 -1.02 -11.16
N ARG A 85 13.00 -0.64 -10.67
CA ARG A 85 14.28 -1.36 -10.87
C ARG A 85 14.50 -2.44 -9.81
N GLY A 86 13.59 -2.58 -8.85
CA GLY A 86 13.68 -3.53 -7.74
C GLY A 86 14.54 -3.06 -6.57
N ARG A 87 15.01 -1.81 -6.56
CA ARG A 87 15.72 -1.25 -5.41
C ARG A 87 14.73 -0.99 -4.30
N SER A 88 15.09 -1.39 -3.09
CA SER A 88 14.25 -1.25 -1.91
C SER A 88 14.87 -0.29 -0.91
N ALA A 89 14.05 0.56 -0.31
CA ALA A 89 14.38 1.34 0.86
C ALA A 89 13.36 1.05 1.96
N GLU A 90 13.79 1.12 3.20
CA GLU A 90 12.97 0.82 4.37
C GLU A 90 13.05 1.96 5.37
N GLY A 91 11.94 2.24 6.04
CA GLY A 91 11.91 3.14 7.17
C GLY A 91 10.69 2.93 8.06
N SER A 92 10.74 3.56 9.22
CA SER A 92 9.74 3.48 10.27
C SER A 92 9.01 4.81 10.45
N ASP A 93 7.87 4.74 11.13
CA ASP A 93 7.05 5.87 11.53
C ASP A 93 7.66 6.75 12.63
N GLU A 94 8.71 6.29 13.30
CA GLU A 94 9.43 7.01 14.38
C GLU A 94 10.01 8.36 13.93
N ARG A 95 10.27 8.52 12.64
CA ARG A 95 10.82 9.76 12.05
C ARG A 95 9.74 10.65 11.44
N CYS A 96 8.48 10.26 11.55
CA CYS A 96 7.37 11.01 11.01
C CYS A 96 6.93 12.09 11.99
N PRO A 97 6.51 13.26 11.49
CA PRO A 97 5.93 14.28 12.36
C PRO A 97 4.68 13.70 13.04
N ASP A 98 4.55 13.96 14.34
CA ASP A 98 3.31 13.72 15.05
C ASP A 98 2.23 14.64 14.45
N GLY A 99 1.10 14.05 14.08
CA GLY A 99 -0.04 14.75 13.48
C GLY A 99 -0.73 15.71 14.44
#